data_AF-A0A428MVK9-F1
#
_entry.id   AF-A0A428MVK9-F1
#
_cell.length_a   1.000
_cell.length_b   1.000
_cell.length_c   1.000
_cell.angle_alpha   90.00
_cell.angle_beta   90.00
_cell.angle_gamma   90.00
#
_symmetry.space_group_name_H-M   'P 1'
#
loop_
_entity.id
_entity.type
_entity.pdbx_description
1 polymer ?
#
loop_
_entity_poly.entity_id
_entity_poly.type
_entity_poly.pdbx_seq_one_letter_code
_entity_poly.pdbx_strand_id
1 'polypeptide(L)' 'MHQQGLGIHEKAELHEMLVFKTNCLAKAQQMQNQVQDPELQQLLQQDVQASTENVSQLQQLLQS' A
#
# COMPACT_ATOMS: atom_id res chain seq x y z
N MET A 1 28.91 -6.03 -5.14
CA MET A 1 27.86 -5.02 -4.89
C MET A 1 27.67 -4.97 -3.38
N HIS A 2 28.16 -3.93 -2.71
CA HIS A 2 27.93 -3.78 -1.26
C HIS A 2 26.43 -3.50 -1.08
N GLN A 3 25.70 -4.40 -0.42
CA GLN A 3 24.37 -4.08 0.11
C GLN A 3 24.57 -3.10 1.26
N GLN A 4 24.55 -1.81 0.94
CA GLN A 4 24.28 -0.79 1.94
C GLN A 4 22.77 -0.88 2.19
N GLY A 5 22.39 -1.30 3.40
CA GLY A 5 20.99 -1.22 3.84
C GLY A 5 20.49 0.23 3.80
N LEU A 6 19.17 0.41 3.92
CA LEU A 6 18.55 1.73 3.87
C LEU A 6 19.18 2.69 4.88
N GLY A 7 19.58 3.87 4.40
CA GLY A 7 19.95 4.99 5.25
C GLY A 7 18.77 5.44 6.12
N ILE A 8 19.05 6.19 7.18
CA ILE A 8 17.99 6.60 8.14
C ILE A 8 16.87 7.41 7.48
N HIS A 9 17.20 8.27 6.51
CA HIS A 9 16.23 9.06 5.76
C HIS A 9 15.42 8.19 4.78
N GLU A 10 16.07 7.29 4.04
CA GLU A 10 15.40 6.38 3.12
C GLU A 10 14.43 5.45 3.86
N LYS A 11 14.83 4.96 5.05
CA LYS A 11 13.96 4.16 5.92
C LYS A 11 12.76 4.97 6.42
N ALA A 12 12.97 6.23 6.79
CA ALA A 12 11.89 7.13 7.22
C ALA A 12 10.89 7.38 6.09
N GLU A 13 11.38 7.73 4.90
CA GLU A 13 10.56 7.94 3.70
C GLU A 13 9.76 6.67 3.34
N LEU A 14 10.38 5.49 3.45
CA LEU A 14 9.70 4.24 3.18
C LEU A 14 8.63 3.89 4.24
N HIS A 15 8.85 4.24 5.51
CA HIS A 15 7.83 4.17 6.55
C HIS A 15 6.66 5.11 6.27
N GLU A 16 6.91 6.34 5.85
CA GLU A 16 5.88 7.31 5.47
C GLU A 16 5.05 6.80 4.29
N MET A 17 5.71 6.26 3.26
CA MET A 17 5.04 5.62 2.11
C MET A 17 4.18 4.44 2.54
N LEU A 18 4.68 3.58 3.45
CA LEU A 18 3.92 2.46 4.00
C LEU A 18 2.66 2.94 4.75
N VAL A 19 2.79 3.95 5.61
CA VAL A 19 1.65 4.53 6.35
C VAL A 19 0.63 5.13 5.38
N PHE A 20 1.10 5.89 4.39
CA PHE A 20 0.24 6.47 3.37
C PHE A 20 -0.52 5.39 2.60
N LYS A 21 0.17 4.36 2.10
CA LYS A 21 -0.47 3.29 1.31
C LYS A 21 -1.43 2.45 2.14
N THR A 22 -1.13 2.21 3.41
CA THR A 22 -2.04 1.53 4.35
C THR A 22 -3.34 2.33 4.54
N ASN A 23 -3.25 3.67 4.66
CA ASN A 23 -4.44 4.53 4.74
C ASN A 23 -5.28 4.49 3.44
N CYS A 24 -4.63 4.46 2.28
CA CYS A 24 -5.33 4.29 1.00
C CYS A 24 -6.07 2.95 0.93
N LEU A 25 -5.41 1.85 1.29
CA LEU A 25 -6.02 0.53 1.31
C LEU A 25 -7.25 0.49 2.22
N ALA A 26 -7.15 1.01 3.44
CA ALA A 26 -8.27 1.05 4.38
C ALA A 26 -9.48 1.82 3.82
N LYS A 27 -9.22 2.97 3.15
CA LYS A 27 -10.27 3.75 2.48
C LYS A 27 -10.90 2.99 1.32
N ALA A 28 -10.10 2.37 0.45
CA ALA A 28 -10.60 1.58 -0.66
C ALA A 28 -11.48 0.42 -0.20
N GLN A 29 -11.05 -0.31 0.84
CA GLN A 29 -11.84 -1.38 1.46
C GLN A 29 -13.16 -0.87 2.04
N GLN A 30 -13.13 0.27 2.74
CA GLN A 30 -14.34 0.88 3.29
C GLN A 30 -15.31 1.34 2.20
N MET A 31 -14.82 1.90 1.10
CA MET A 31 -15.63 2.34 -0.03
C MET A 31 -16.20 1.16 -0.83
N GLN A 32 -15.42 0.09 -1.01
CA GLN A 32 -15.85 -1.13 -1.71
C GLN A 32 -17.11 -1.74 -1.07
N ASN A 33 -17.26 -1.62 0.25
CA ASN A 33 -18.42 -2.13 0.99
C ASN A 33 -19.66 -1.23 0.91
N GLN A 34 -19.53 0.02 0.44
CA GLN A 34 -20.62 1.01 0.40
C GLN A 34 -21.09 1.35 -1.02
N VAL A 35 -20.26 1.09 -2.03
CA VAL A 35 -20.55 1.38 -3.42
C VAL A 35 -21.67 0.48 -3.97
N GLN A 36 -22.57 1.07 -4.76
CA GLN A 36 -23.68 0.36 -5.40
C GLN A 36 -23.48 0.21 -6.91
N ASP A 37 -22.66 1.09 -7.51
CA ASP A 37 -22.31 1.02 -8.91
C ASP A 37 -21.36 -0.17 -9.19
N PRO A 38 -21.74 -1.13 -10.05
CA PRO A 38 -20.96 -2.36 -10.25
C PRO A 38 -19.58 -2.13 -10.89
N GLU A 39 -19.45 -1.16 -11.80
CA GLU A 39 -18.18 -0.86 -12.45
C GLU A 39 -17.20 -0.22 -11.46
N LEU A 40 -17.68 0.71 -10.64
CA LEU A 40 -16.91 1.31 -9.57
C LEU A 40 -16.55 0.28 -8.48
N GLN A 41 -17.42 -0.68 -8.19
CA GLN A 41 -17.11 -1.79 -7.28
C GLN A 41 -15.95 -2.64 -7.80
N GLN A 42 -15.96 -2.98 -9.09
CA GLN A 42 -14.87 -3.73 -9.71
C GLN A 42 -13.55 -2.94 -9.67
N LEU A 43 -13.60 -1.64 -9.94
CA LEU A 43 -12.42 -0.77 -9.85
C LEU A 43 -11.84 -0.73 -8.42
N LEU A 44 -12.70 -0.58 -7.41
CA LEU A 44 -12.29 -0.62 -6.00
C LEU A 44 -11.72 -1.97 -5.59
N GLN A 45 -12.27 -3.08 -6.12
CA GLN A 45 -11.73 -4.41 -5.85
C GLN A 45 -10.32 -4.60 -6.42
N GLN A 46 -10.07 -4.07 -7.63
CA GLN A 46 -8.74 -4.06 -8.23
C GLN A 46 -7.76 -3.20 -7.42
N ASP A 47 -8.20 -2.01 -6.96
CA ASP A 47 -7.36 -1.15 -6.12
C ASP A 47 -7.05 -1.79 -4.77
N VAL A 48 -8.00 -2.46 -4.12
CA VAL A 48 -7.76 -3.21 -2.88
C VAL A 48 -6.71 -4.30 -3.09
N GLN A 49 -6.81 -5.07 -4.18
CA GLN A 49 -5.83 -6.12 -4.50
C GLN A 49 -4.43 -5.53 -4.71
N ALA A 50 -4.30 -4.57 -5.62
CA ALA A 50 -3.02 -3.93 -5.92
C ALA A 50 -2.44 -3.20 -4.71
N SER A 51 -3.29 -2.56 -3.89
CA SER A 51 -2.85 -1.86 -2.69
C SER A 51 -2.38 -2.80 -1.59
N THR A 52 -2.98 -3.98 -1.46
CA THR A 52 -2.53 -5.03 -0.54
C THR A 52 -1.13 -5.54 -0.93
N GLU A 53 -0.91 -5.81 -2.21
CA GLU A 53 0.41 -6.23 -2.73
C GLU A 53 1.48 -5.16 -2.50
N ASN A 54 1.17 -3.90 -2.80
CA ASN A 54 2.07 -2.77 -2.57
C ASN A 54 2.45 -2.61 -1.09
N VAL A 55 1.49 -2.74 -0.16
CA VAL A 55 1.77 -2.69 1.29
C VAL A 55 2.72 -3.81 1.68
N SER A 56 2.50 -5.03 1.19
CA SER A 56 3.39 -6.17 1.47
C SER A 56 4.81 -5.94 0.94
N GLN A 57 4.96 -5.40 -0.26
CA GLN A 57 6.27 -5.08 -0.83
C GLN A 57 6.98 -3.98 -0.03
N LEU A 58 6.28 -2.92 0.37
CA LEU A 58 6.85 -1.86 1.21
C LEU A 58 7.31 -2.39 2.57
N GLN A 59 6.57 -3.32 3.17
CA GLN A 59 6.98 -4.00 4.40
C GLN A 59 8.22 -4.86 4.21
N GLN A 60 8.32 -5.61 3.10
CA GLN A 60 9.49 -6.41 2.77
C GLN A 60 10.74 -5.52 2.58
N LEU A 61 10.61 -4.40 1.87
CA LEU A 61 11.70 -3.44 1.67
C LEU A 61 12.18 -2.78 2.97
N LEU A 62 11.29 -2.58 3.96
CA LEU A 62 11.67 -2.08 5.28
C LEU A 62 12.39 -3.10 6.16
N GLN A 63 12.22 -4.39 5.85
CA GLN A 63 12.80 -5.51 6.60
C GLN A 63 14.09 -6.05 5.97
N SER A 64 14.38 -5.68 4.71
CA SER A 64 15.63 -5.99 4.00
C SER A 64 16.77 -5.08 4.42
#